data_AF-A0A0B7FHE8-F1
#
_entry.id   AF-A0A0B7FHE8-F1
#
_cell.length_a   1.000
_cell.length_b   1.000
_cell.length_c   1.000
_cell.angle_alpha   90.00
_cell.angle_beta   90.00
_cell.angle_gamma   90.00
#
_symmetry.space_group_name_H-M   'P 1'
#
loop_
_entity.id
_entity.type
_entity.pdbx_description
1 polymer ?
#
loop_
_entity_poly.entity_id
_entity_poly.type
_entity_poly.pdbx_seq_one_letter_code
_entity_poly.pdbx_strand_id
1 'polypeptide(L)'
;MADVTAIVLNWARLENVKTIVAHLCSESLRDTISGVIVWNNSPDKVEASEFFTDERVKIVNAEENLFFQARFLACLEADGEWCLVQDDDYLVSSESIKALRKYVALYDAKYPIHLLPPHEHLSTTLRILTHSSSHIASFAWLGHGTILSKSHARAFIELLKTESGGQEHIMQMADNFFSVLSNRRADIWVDRGMHFVEGREVAFTVGAEGDARNWYYTAIAEKYLEGIVRRTEPNGYTDLEPKEEEELITRSPGVDGLWSTNVPMLPQNVFEAGRNATDLRSADMTRRSALGEVDAKYYIQHSFACLGDGLPHTVFKSPAGCQEGQWLSFDFLEKVETPRLEVEWVVEPEFAEEAQGMVYQVLEDQTWINAVVKESTHDESESPNPVKLVTKLDLESPRTFKIVRAIIGPGSGSERPAWGVAGCVVRAAPE
;
A
#
# COMPACT_ATOMS: atom_id res chain seq x y z
N MET A 1 -20.92 2.74 9.32
CA MET A 1 -21.66 3.70 8.48
C MET A 1 -20.70 4.10 7.38
N ALA A 2 -21.13 4.08 6.13
CA ALA A 2 -20.28 4.45 5.00
C ALA A 2 -19.90 5.93 5.12
N ASP A 3 -18.63 6.24 4.94
CA ASP A 3 -18.09 7.59 5.10
C ASP A 3 -16.92 7.92 4.14
N VAL A 4 -16.61 7.00 3.21
CA VAL A 4 -15.61 7.20 2.17
C VAL A 4 -16.29 7.72 0.91
N THR A 5 -15.74 8.76 0.30
CA THR A 5 -16.06 9.14 -1.08
C THR A 5 -14.98 8.63 -2.01
N ALA A 6 -15.33 7.77 -2.96
CA ALA A 6 -14.40 7.33 -4.00
C ALA A 6 -14.28 8.41 -5.07
N ILE A 7 -13.06 8.67 -5.54
CA ILE A 7 -12.73 9.66 -6.57
C ILE A 7 -12.08 8.91 -7.70
N VAL A 8 -12.71 8.95 -8.87
CA VAL A 8 -12.23 8.29 -10.08
C VAL A 8 -11.93 9.37 -11.10
N LEU A 9 -10.66 9.50 -11.47
CA LEU A 9 -10.26 10.41 -12.54
C LEU A 9 -10.49 9.74 -13.90
N ASN A 10 -11.23 10.40 -14.79
CA ASN A 10 -11.40 9.97 -16.18
C ASN A 10 -10.65 10.90 -17.12
N TRP A 11 -9.87 10.33 -18.05
CA TRP A 11 -9.30 11.08 -19.18
C TRP A 11 -9.65 10.43 -20.52
N ALA A 12 -9.36 9.13 -20.66
CA ALA A 12 -9.49 8.48 -21.96
C ALA A 12 -10.16 7.10 -21.92
N ARG A 13 -10.31 6.49 -20.74
CA ARG A 13 -10.77 5.10 -20.61
C ARG A 13 -12.15 4.99 -19.95
N LEU A 14 -13.14 5.66 -20.54
CA LEU A 14 -14.49 5.74 -19.94
C LEU A 14 -15.12 4.37 -19.64
N GLU A 15 -14.89 3.34 -20.45
CA GLU A 15 -15.41 1.99 -20.19
C GLU A 15 -14.78 1.33 -18.95
N ASN A 16 -13.50 1.60 -18.67
CA ASN A 16 -12.88 1.20 -17.42
C ASN A 16 -13.52 1.94 -16.25
N VAL A 17 -13.72 3.26 -16.39
CA VAL A 17 -14.38 4.09 -15.36
C VAL A 17 -15.79 3.58 -15.05
N LYS A 18 -16.58 3.19 -16.06
CA LYS A 18 -17.89 2.56 -15.84
C LYS A 18 -17.78 1.27 -15.01
N THR A 19 -16.80 0.44 -15.31
CA THR A 19 -16.53 -0.80 -14.56
C THR A 19 -16.11 -0.51 -13.11
N ILE A 20 -15.21 0.45 -12.92
CA ILE A 20 -14.75 0.90 -11.60
C ILE A 20 -15.92 1.44 -10.78
N VAL A 21 -16.75 2.32 -11.35
CA VAL A 21 -17.91 2.90 -10.65
C VAL A 21 -18.92 1.81 -10.28
N ALA A 22 -19.15 0.83 -11.16
CA ALA A 22 -20.02 -0.32 -10.86
C ALA A 22 -19.49 -1.16 -9.71
N HIS A 23 -18.17 -1.39 -9.66
CA HIS A 23 -17.52 -2.05 -8.54
C HIS A 23 -17.68 -1.26 -7.23
N LEU A 24 -17.37 0.04 -7.24
CA LEU A 24 -17.46 0.92 -6.07
C LEU A 24 -18.88 1.03 -5.49
N CYS A 25 -19.90 0.91 -6.35
CA CYS A 25 -21.30 0.92 -5.94
C CYS A 25 -21.87 -0.48 -5.68
N SER A 26 -21.06 -1.53 -5.73
CA SER A 26 -21.55 -2.87 -5.42
C SER A 26 -22.04 -2.98 -3.98
N GLU A 27 -22.87 -3.99 -3.72
CA GLU A 27 -23.42 -4.24 -2.37
C GLU A 27 -22.31 -4.55 -1.35
N SER A 28 -21.21 -5.17 -1.80
CA SER A 28 -20.07 -5.48 -0.91
C SER A 28 -19.40 -4.24 -0.34
N LEU A 29 -19.50 -3.08 -1.01
CA LEU A 29 -18.86 -1.82 -0.57
C LEU A 29 -19.85 -0.81 -0.01
N ARG A 30 -21.14 -1.15 0.08
CA ARG A 30 -22.20 -0.22 0.50
C ARG A 30 -22.06 0.31 1.92
N ASP A 31 -21.41 -0.44 2.80
CA ASP A 31 -21.13 -0.08 4.18
C ASP A 31 -19.89 0.81 4.35
N THR A 32 -19.12 0.99 3.28
CA THR A 32 -17.82 1.68 3.25
C THR A 32 -17.86 2.93 2.36
N ILE A 33 -18.34 2.79 1.12
CA ILE A 33 -18.43 3.86 0.12
C ILE A 33 -19.77 4.58 0.21
N SER A 34 -19.71 5.83 0.67
CA SER A 34 -20.86 6.75 0.81
C SER A 34 -21.17 7.53 -0.47
N GLY A 35 -20.19 7.73 -1.35
CA GLY A 35 -20.31 8.51 -2.57
C GLY A 35 -19.21 8.15 -3.57
N VAL A 36 -19.46 8.42 -4.85
CA VAL A 36 -18.50 8.26 -5.94
C VAL A 36 -18.50 9.54 -6.77
N ILE A 37 -17.36 10.21 -6.86
CA ILE A 37 -17.15 11.36 -7.73
C ILE A 37 -16.33 10.89 -8.93
N VAL A 38 -16.94 10.93 -10.11
CA VAL A 38 -16.24 10.77 -11.39
C VAL A 38 -15.82 12.16 -11.85
N TRP A 39 -14.52 12.44 -11.79
CA TRP A 39 -13.96 13.68 -12.29
C TRP A 39 -13.46 13.48 -13.71
N ASN A 40 -14.21 14.01 -14.67
CA ASN A 40 -13.87 13.92 -16.08
C ASN A 40 -12.98 15.10 -16.50
N ASN A 41 -11.70 14.81 -16.75
CA ASN A 41 -10.75 15.73 -17.34
C ASN A 41 -10.78 15.71 -18.89
N SER A 42 -11.49 14.76 -19.50
CA SER A 42 -11.59 14.63 -20.96
C SER A 42 -12.33 15.81 -21.58
N PRO A 43 -11.97 16.25 -22.80
CA PRO A 43 -12.77 17.22 -23.55
C PRO A 43 -14.17 16.68 -23.89
N ASP A 44 -14.31 15.36 -24.02
CA ASP A 44 -15.59 14.72 -24.27
C ASP A 44 -16.38 14.64 -22.96
N LYS A 45 -17.56 15.27 -22.95
CA LYS A 45 -18.42 15.28 -21.78
C LYS A 45 -19.00 13.91 -21.52
N VAL A 46 -19.02 13.53 -20.25
CA VAL A 46 -19.61 12.29 -19.77
C VAL A 46 -20.97 12.60 -19.17
N GLU A 47 -21.99 11.86 -19.57
CA GLU A 47 -23.37 12.02 -19.10
C GLU A 47 -23.74 10.97 -18.05
N ALA A 48 -24.62 11.34 -17.11
CA ALA A 48 -25.06 10.41 -16.04
C ALA A 48 -25.73 9.15 -16.57
N SER A 49 -26.39 9.24 -17.74
CA SER A 49 -27.03 8.10 -18.41
C SER A 49 -26.05 7.05 -18.91
N GLU A 50 -24.75 7.35 -18.95
CA GLU A 50 -23.71 6.39 -19.33
C GLU A 50 -23.34 5.42 -18.22
N PHE A 51 -23.73 5.73 -16.98
CA PHE A 51 -23.57 4.86 -15.82
C PHE A 51 -24.91 4.23 -15.45
N PHE A 52 -24.86 3.15 -14.66
CA PHE A 52 -26.06 2.63 -14.01
C PHE A 52 -26.59 3.65 -13.01
N THR A 53 -27.91 3.64 -12.80
CA THR A 53 -28.55 4.59 -11.88
C THR A 53 -28.24 4.23 -10.44
N ASP A 54 -27.37 5.02 -9.79
CA ASP A 54 -27.07 4.96 -8.37
C ASP A 54 -26.94 6.37 -7.80
N GLU A 55 -27.63 6.62 -6.70
CA GLU A 55 -27.70 7.95 -6.06
C GLU A 55 -26.36 8.42 -5.49
N ARG A 56 -25.39 7.50 -5.30
CA ARG A 56 -24.05 7.82 -4.81
C ARG A 56 -23.16 8.44 -5.88
N VAL A 57 -23.50 8.32 -7.17
CA VAL A 57 -22.64 8.74 -8.28
C VAL A 57 -22.87 10.21 -8.64
N LYS A 58 -21.80 11.01 -8.56
CA LYS A 58 -21.72 12.39 -9.01
C LYS A 58 -20.69 12.50 -10.14
N ILE A 59 -21.04 13.16 -11.22
CA ILE A 59 -20.12 13.43 -12.34
C ILE A 59 -19.76 14.91 -12.36
N VAL A 60 -18.48 15.20 -12.46
CA VAL A 60 -17.94 16.55 -12.64
C VAL A 60 -17.19 16.57 -13.97
N ASN A 61 -17.71 17.32 -14.95
CA ASN A 61 -17.02 17.56 -16.22
C ASN A 61 -16.19 18.85 -16.10
N ALA A 62 -14.87 18.72 -16.07
CA ALA A 62 -13.98 19.87 -15.99
C ALA A 62 -14.00 20.67 -17.30
N GLU A 63 -13.84 21.99 -17.22
CA GLU A 63 -13.74 22.85 -18.41
C GLU A 63 -12.39 22.67 -19.13
N GLU A 64 -11.36 22.24 -18.39
CA GLU A 64 -10.00 21.99 -18.86
C GLU A 64 -9.39 20.79 -18.13
N ASN A 65 -8.29 20.25 -18.67
CA ASN A 65 -7.58 19.15 -18.05
C ASN A 65 -6.76 19.64 -16.84
N LEU A 66 -7.26 19.35 -15.63
CA LEU A 66 -6.58 19.71 -14.38
C LEU A 66 -5.52 18.67 -13.94
N PHE A 67 -5.25 17.67 -14.78
CA PHE A 67 -4.29 16.58 -14.54
C PHE A 67 -4.46 15.98 -13.14
N PHE A 68 -3.39 16.00 -12.34
CA PHE A 68 -3.35 15.42 -11.01
C PHE A 68 -3.93 16.33 -9.94
N GLN A 69 -4.13 17.62 -10.20
CA GLN A 69 -4.80 18.50 -9.24
C GLN A 69 -6.24 18.07 -8.98
N ALA A 70 -6.88 17.52 -10.02
CA ALA A 70 -8.28 17.11 -10.01
C ALA A 70 -8.64 16.20 -8.82
N ARG A 71 -7.80 15.22 -8.47
CA ARG A 71 -8.10 14.27 -7.38
C ARG A 71 -8.23 14.97 -6.02
N PHE A 72 -7.45 16.02 -5.78
CA PHE A 72 -7.51 16.77 -4.54
C PHE A 72 -8.73 17.68 -4.49
N LEU A 73 -9.04 18.37 -5.60
CA LEU A 73 -10.24 19.21 -5.70
C LEU A 73 -11.51 18.38 -5.54
N ALA A 74 -11.58 17.22 -6.18
CA ALA A 74 -12.66 16.26 -6.00
C ALA A 74 -12.80 15.81 -4.54
N CYS A 75 -11.68 15.56 -3.84
CA CYS A 75 -11.71 15.23 -2.42
C CYS A 75 -12.23 16.38 -1.56
N LEU A 76 -11.93 17.63 -1.92
CA LEU A 76 -12.49 18.81 -1.26
C LEU A 76 -14.00 18.95 -1.50
N GLU A 77 -14.55 18.38 -2.57
CA GLU A 77 -15.99 18.34 -2.86
C GLU A 77 -16.75 17.18 -2.21
N ALA A 78 -16.06 16.17 -1.67
CA ALA A 78 -16.68 15.00 -1.02
C ALA A 78 -17.60 15.39 0.16
N ASP A 79 -18.68 14.69 0.42
CA ASP A 79 -19.51 15.01 1.61
C ASP A 79 -18.85 14.55 2.91
N GLY A 80 -18.12 13.44 2.86
CA GLY A 80 -17.38 12.86 3.98
C GLY A 80 -15.97 13.42 4.18
N GLU A 81 -15.34 13.01 5.29
CA GLU A 81 -13.94 13.35 5.58
C GLU A 81 -12.94 12.47 4.81
N TRP A 82 -13.31 11.24 4.45
CA TRP A 82 -12.38 10.30 3.83
C TRP A 82 -12.59 10.17 2.33
N CYS A 83 -11.49 10.18 1.59
CA CYS A 83 -11.44 10.05 0.14
C CYS A 83 -10.62 8.82 -0.23
N LEU A 84 -11.13 8.02 -1.18
CA LEU A 84 -10.36 6.97 -1.85
C LEU A 84 -10.11 7.42 -3.29
N VAL A 85 -8.86 7.65 -3.67
CA VAL A 85 -8.50 8.09 -5.03
C VAL A 85 -8.00 6.92 -5.86
N GLN A 86 -8.45 6.81 -7.11
CA GLN A 86 -7.87 5.92 -8.13
C GLN A 86 -7.99 6.51 -9.55
N ASP A 87 -7.14 6.03 -10.46
CA ASP A 87 -7.12 6.40 -11.87
C ASP A 87 -8.02 5.46 -12.72
N ASP A 88 -8.06 5.65 -14.05
CA ASP A 88 -8.96 4.93 -14.97
C ASP A 88 -8.41 3.59 -15.52
N ASP A 89 -7.26 3.11 -15.03
CA ASP A 89 -6.61 1.87 -15.47
C ASP A 89 -6.30 0.87 -14.36
N TYR A 90 -6.77 1.14 -13.15
CA TYR A 90 -6.60 0.24 -12.02
C TYR A 90 -7.92 -0.01 -11.30
N LEU A 91 -8.18 -1.27 -10.97
CA LEU A 91 -9.30 -1.68 -10.14
C LEU A 91 -8.78 -2.15 -8.78
N VAL A 92 -9.08 -1.38 -7.74
CA VAL A 92 -8.85 -1.77 -6.35
C VAL A 92 -9.93 -2.77 -5.91
N SER A 93 -9.55 -3.84 -5.20
CA SER A 93 -10.49 -4.83 -4.71
C SER A 93 -11.36 -4.31 -3.55
N SER A 94 -12.51 -4.95 -3.32
CA SER A 94 -13.39 -4.60 -2.20
C SER A 94 -12.71 -4.82 -0.85
N GLU A 95 -11.90 -5.88 -0.75
CA GLU A 95 -11.14 -6.28 0.42
C GLU A 95 -10.10 -5.21 0.77
N SER A 96 -9.33 -4.73 -0.22
CA SER A 96 -8.33 -3.68 -0.03
C SER A 96 -8.97 -2.35 0.42
N ILE A 97 -10.11 -1.97 -0.17
CA ILE A 97 -10.85 -0.76 0.22
C ILE A 97 -11.34 -0.85 1.68
N LYS A 98 -11.91 -1.99 2.06
CA LYS A 98 -12.37 -2.23 3.44
C LYS A 98 -11.21 -2.24 4.42
N ALA A 99 -10.10 -2.89 4.07
CA ALA A 99 -8.91 -2.98 4.91
C ALA A 99 -8.34 -1.58 5.19
N LEU A 100 -8.18 -0.75 4.16
CA LEU A 100 -7.76 0.65 4.30
C LEU A 100 -8.68 1.40 5.27
N ARG A 101 -10.00 1.34 5.05
CA ARG A 101 -10.94 2.12 5.88
C ARG A 101 -10.95 1.64 7.32
N LYS A 102 -10.99 0.32 7.56
CA LYS A 102 -10.96 -0.26 8.92
C LYS A 102 -9.65 0.11 9.63
N TYR A 103 -8.51 -0.01 8.95
CA TYR A 103 -7.21 0.36 9.52
C TYR A 103 -7.15 1.83 9.95
N VAL A 104 -7.57 2.73 9.07
CA VAL A 104 -7.65 4.17 9.38
C VAL A 104 -8.53 4.44 10.61
N ALA A 105 -9.69 3.79 10.73
CA ALA A 105 -10.57 3.93 11.89
C ALA A 105 -9.93 3.40 13.18
N LEU A 106 -9.27 2.25 13.12
CA LEU A 106 -8.77 1.55 14.29
C LEU A 106 -7.49 2.16 14.85
N TYR A 107 -6.63 2.65 13.97
CA TYR A 107 -5.30 3.14 14.32
C TYR A 107 -5.17 4.66 14.27
N ASP A 108 -6.28 5.37 14.02
CA ASP A 108 -6.30 6.84 13.87
C ASP A 108 -5.21 7.31 12.89
N ALA A 109 -5.13 6.65 11.74
CA ALA A 109 -4.07 6.89 10.77
C ALA A 109 -4.15 8.34 10.27
N LYS A 110 -3.15 9.15 10.62
CA LYS A 110 -3.12 10.59 10.34
C LYS A 110 -2.66 10.94 8.93
N TYR A 111 -2.05 9.97 8.24
CA TYR A 111 -1.37 10.17 6.98
C TYR A 111 -2.00 9.31 5.89
N PRO A 112 -1.90 9.73 4.62
CA PRO A 112 -2.38 8.95 3.49
C PRO A 112 -1.72 7.59 3.42
N ILE A 113 -2.50 6.59 3.02
CA ILE A 113 -2.01 5.24 2.75
C ILE A 113 -2.18 4.97 1.27
N HIS A 114 -1.07 4.62 0.61
CA HIS A 114 -1.00 4.35 -0.82
C HIS A 114 -1.00 2.84 -1.06
N LEU A 115 -2.01 2.33 -1.76
CA LEU A 115 -1.92 1.01 -2.39
C LEU A 115 -1.07 1.15 -3.64
N LEU A 116 -0.11 0.26 -3.81
CA LEU A 116 0.77 0.26 -4.98
C LEU A 116 0.91 -1.17 -5.53
N PRO A 117 0.78 -1.37 -6.85
CA PRO A 117 1.16 -2.63 -7.47
C PRO A 117 2.64 -2.92 -7.25
N PRO A 118 3.10 -4.17 -7.31
CA PRO A 118 4.46 -4.54 -6.92
C PRO A 118 5.57 -3.72 -7.59
N HIS A 119 5.40 -3.33 -8.85
CA HIS A 119 6.38 -2.53 -9.58
C HIS A 119 6.45 -1.07 -9.09
N GLU A 120 5.32 -0.46 -8.73
CA GLU A 120 5.29 0.89 -8.15
C GLU A 120 5.68 0.91 -6.68
N HIS A 121 5.35 -0.15 -5.93
CA HIS A 121 5.85 -0.32 -4.57
C HIS A 121 7.39 -0.42 -4.56
N LEU A 122 7.97 -1.19 -5.49
CA LEU A 122 9.42 -1.26 -5.67
C LEU A 122 10.00 0.10 -6.02
N SER A 123 9.45 0.76 -7.03
CA SER A 123 9.84 2.10 -7.48
C SER A 123 9.85 3.11 -6.32
N THR A 124 8.79 3.13 -5.51
CA THR A 124 8.69 3.99 -4.31
C THR A 124 9.75 3.65 -3.26
N THR A 125 9.94 2.36 -2.97
CA THR A 125 10.94 1.89 -1.99
C THR A 125 12.36 2.31 -2.39
N LEU A 126 12.68 2.29 -3.68
CA LEU A 126 13.97 2.75 -4.21
C LEU A 126 14.11 4.29 -4.15
N ARG A 127 13.01 5.03 -4.08
CA ARG A 127 12.91 6.50 -4.03
C ARG A 127 12.63 7.03 -2.62
N ILE A 128 13.44 6.61 -1.66
CA ILE A 128 13.44 7.16 -0.29
C ILE A 128 14.79 7.80 0.00
N LEU A 129 14.81 9.06 0.42
CA LEU A 129 16.03 9.77 0.78
C LEU A 129 15.91 10.35 2.19
N THR A 130 16.91 10.09 3.02
CA THR A 130 16.98 10.59 4.41
C THR A 130 18.24 11.44 4.54
N HIS A 131 18.08 12.77 4.54
CA HIS A 131 19.19 13.69 4.74
C HIS A 131 19.50 13.89 6.24
N SER A 132 18.47 13.87 7.07
CA SER A 132 18.55 13.93 8.54
C SER A 132 17.27 13.38 9.15
N SER A 133 17.19 13.26 10.48
CA SER A 133 15.95 12.87 11.18
C SER A 133 14.79 13.83 10.93
N SER A 134 15.06 15.09 10.55
CA SER A 134 14.03 16.09 10.24
C SER A 134 13.87 16.33 8.73
N HIS A 135 14.56 15.59 7.86
CA HIS A 135 14.49 15.76 6.41
C HIS A 135 14.47 14.40 5.70
N ILE A 136 13.27 13.98 5.31
CA ILE A 136 13.00 12.74 4.59
C ILE A 136 12.17 13.07 3.35
N ALA A 137 12.68 12.72 2.18
CA ALA A 137 11.93 12.80 0.92
C ALA A 137 11.54 11.38 0.47
N SER A 138 10.30 11.21 0.01
CA SER A 138 9.87 9.98 -0.64
C SER A 138 8.81 10.25 -1.71
N PHE A 139 8.75 9.39 -2.72
CA PHE A 139 7.84 9.55 -3.85
C PHE A 139 6.90 8.35 -4.02
N ALA A 140 5.59 8.55 -3.92
CA ALA A 140 4.55 7.54 -4.15
C ALA A 140 3.44 8.09 -5.04
N TRP A 141 2.98 7.30 -6.02
CA TRP A 141 1.81 7.63 -6.83
C TRP A 141 0.51 7.46 -6.06
N LEU A 142 -0.54 8.16 -6.49
CA LEU A 142 -1.87 8.07 -5.86
C LEU A 142 -2.88 7.22 -6.66
N GLY A 143 -2.59 6.94 -7.92
CA GLY A 143 -3.55 6.40 -8.90
C GLY A 143 -4.03 4.97 -8.67
N HIS A 144 -3.34 4.19 -7.83
CA HIS A 144 -3.63 2.76 -7.63
C HIS A 144 -4.52 2.49 -6.40
N GLY A 145 -5.19 3.52 -5.87
CA GLY A 145 -5.91 3.45 -4.61
C GLY A 145 -5.14 4.15 -3.50
N THR A 146 -5.56 5.34 -3.12
CA THR A 146 -5.00 6.05 -1.96
C THR A 146 -6.12 6.52 -1.07
N ILE A 147 -6.08 6.14 0.21
CA ILE A 147 -6.98 6.71 1.20
C ILE A 147 -6.31 7.93 1.84
N LEU A 148 -7.03 9.05 1.85
CA LEU A 148 -6.59 10.28 2.50
C LEU A 148 -7.80 11.03 3.07
N SER A 149 -7.54 11.91 4.04
CA SER A 149 -8.58 12.78 4.57
C SER A 149 -8.71 14.07 3.74
N LYS A 150 -9.90 14.65 3.72
CA LYS A 150 -10.21 15.95 3.13
C LYS A 150 -9.38 17.06 3.79
N SER A 151 -9.17 16.99 5.10
CA SER A 151 -8.26 17.89 5.80
C SER A 151 -6.82 17.80 5.29
N HIS A 152 -6.32 16.60 5.00
CA HIS A 152 -4.98 16.39 4.46
C HIS A 152 -4.86 16.92 3.02
N ALA A 153 -5.86 16.64 2.17
CA ALA A 153 -5.94 17.19 0.81
C ALA A 153 -5.96 18.72 0.80
N ARG A 154 -6.70 19.35 1.73
CA ARG A 154 -6.76 20.81 1.87
C ARG A 154 -5.40 21.39 2.24
N ALA A 155 -4.79 20.87 3.30
CA ALA A 155 -3.49 21.34 3.77
C ALA A 155 -2.42 21.22 2.68
N PHE A 156 -2.45 20.12 1.91
CA PHE A 156 -1.56 19.93 0.77
C PHE A 156 -1.74 21.01 -0.31
N ILE A 157 -2.97 21.23 -0.78
CA ILE A 157 -3.24 22.19 -1.86
C ILE A 157 -2.92 23.61 -1.43
N GLU A 158 -3.19 23.97 -0.17
CA GLU A 158 -2.82 25.26 0.40
C GLU A 158 -1.30 25.45 0.45
N LEU A 159 -0.56 24.41 0.88
CA LEU A 159 0.91 24.42 0.86
C LEU A 159 1.46 24.56 -0.56
N LEU A 160 1.01 23.71 -1.49
CA LEU A 160 1.50 23.70 -2.87
C LEU A 160 1.23 25.05 -3.55
N LYS A 161 0.04 25.62 -3.33
CA LYS A 161 -0.31 26.96 -3.83
C LYS A 161 0.61 28.03 -3.26
N THR A 162 0.96 27.94 -1.98
CA THR A 162 1.85 28.89 -1.32
C THR A 162 3.28 28.81 -1.85
N GLU A 163 3.88 27.62 -1.89
CA GLU A 163 5.27 27.46 -2.36
C GLU A 163 5.43 27.74 -3.86
N SER A 164 4.42 27.40 -4.67
CA SER A 164 4.44 27.65 -6.11
C SER A 164 4.04 29.07 -6.52
N GLY A 165 3.51 29.88 -5.59
CA GLY A 165 2.85 31.14 -5.92
C GLY A 165 1.60 30.96 -6.82
N GLY A 166 0.98 29.77 -6.78
CA GLY A 166 -0.20 29.42 -7.58
C GLY A 166 0.08 29.18 -9.07
N GLN A 167 1.31 28.82 -9.43
CA GLN A 167 1.67 28.52 -10.82
C GLN A 167 0.94 27.27 -11.32
N GLU A 168 0.12 27.43 -12.35
CA GLU A 168 -0.78 26.39 -12.86
C GLU A 168 -0.07 25.08 -13.24
N HIS A 169 1.04 25.14 -13.98
CA HIS A 169 1.79 23.95 -14.38
C HIS A 169 2.37 23.15 -13.20
N ILE A 170 2.63 23.80 -12.06
CA ILE A 170 3.04 23.13 -10.82
C ILE A 170 1.83 22.48 -10.16
N MET A 171 0.71 23.21 -10.08
CA MET A 171 -0.55 22.71 -9.50
C MET A 171 -1.07 21.49 -10.26
N GLN A 172 -1.01 21.48 -11.60
CA GLN A 172 -1.41 20.35 -12.44
C GLN A 172 -0.60 19.08 -12.18
N MET A 173 0.65 19.20 -11.74
CA MET A 173 1.56 18.09 -11.44
C MET A 173 1.57 17.72 -9.96
N ALA A 174 0.47 17.97 -9.25
CA ALA A 174 0.32 17.81 -7.81
C ALA A 174 0.86 16.48 -7.23
N ASP A 175 0.68 15.35 -7.92
CA ASP A 175 1.19 14.04 -7.45
C ASP A 175 2.71 14.03 -7.26
N ASN A 176 3.47 14.75 -8.10
CA ASN A 176 4.94 14.87 -7.97
C ASN A 176 5.38 15.56 -6.68
N PHE A 177 4.47 16.28 -6.02
CA PHE A 177 4.73 17.05 -4.82
C PHE A 177 4.14 16.38 -3.57
N PHE A 178 3.03 15.66 -3.70
CA PHE A 178 2.23 15.19 -2.57
C PHE A 178 3.06 14.46 -1.50
N SER A 179 3.59 13.28 -1.81
CA SER A 179 4.35 12.51 -0.83
C SER A 179 5.69 13.17 -0.48
N VAL A 180 6.32 13.89 -1.42
CA VAL A 180 7.62 14.55 -1.19
C VAL A 180 7.49 15.64 -0.13
N LEU A 181 6.50 16.53 -0.24
CA LEU A 181 6.29 17.65 0.67
C LEU A 181 5.80 17.25 2.06
N SER A 182 5.45 15.96 2.27
CA SER A 182 5.02 15.46 3.57
C SER A 182 6.18 15.32 4.58
N ASN A 183 7.43 15.33 4.09
CA ASN A 183 8.66 15.17 4.87
C ASN A 183 8.73 13.87 5.68
N ARG A 184 8.32 12.76 5.05
CA ARG A 184 8.30 11.42 5.64
C ARG A 184 8.41 10.36 4.56
N ARG A 185 8.60 9.11 5.01
CA ARG A 185 8.38 7.94 4.16
C ARG A 185 6.87 7.83 3.91
N ALA A 186 6.46 7.68 2.66
CA ALA A 186 5.07 7.40 2.31
C ALA A 186 4.65 6.06 2.93
N ASP A 187 3.47 6.00 3.54
CA ASP A 187 2.89 4.74 4.01
C ASP A 187 2.33 4.01 2.78
N ILE A 188 3.07 3.00 2.34
CA ILE A 188 2.77 2.24 1.13
C ILE A 188 2.43 0.80 1.49
N TRP A 189 1.35 0.28 0.89
CA TRP A 189 0.94 -1.11 1.00
C TRP A 189 1.05 -1.74 -0.40
N VAL A 190 1.59 -2.96 -0.46
CA VAL A 190 1.61 -3.73 -1.71
C VAL A 190 0.19 -4.24 -1.96
N ASP A 191 -0.40 -3.87 -3.09
CA ASP A 191 -1.68 -4.38 -3.54
C ASP A 191 -1.49 -5.11 -4.86
N ARG A 192 -2.27 -6.16 -5.13
CA ARG A 192 -2.21 -6.85 -6.42
C ARG A 192 -3.21 -6.32 -7.44
N GLY A 193 -4.31 -5.72 -6.97
CA GLY A 193 -5.43 -5.16 -7.73
C GLY A 193 -5.66 -5.81 -9.08
N MET A 194 -6.21 -5.05 -10.02
CA MET A 194 -6.26 -5.47 -11.42
C MET A 194 -5.99 -4.28 -12.31
N HIS A 195 -4.90 -4.36 -13.09
CA HIS A 195 -4.74 -3.46 -14.23
C HIS A 195 -5.76 -3.85 -15.29
N PHE A 196 -6.52 -2.86 -15.78
CA PHE A 196 -7.28 -3.07 -17.00
C PHE A 196 -6.29 -3.32 -18.14
N VAL A 197 -6.61 -4.27 -19.04
CA VAL A 197 -5.77 -4.55 -20.21
C VAL A 197 -5.53 -3.23 -20.93
N GLU A 198 -4.26 -2.83 -21.03
CA GLU A 198 -3.89 -1.58 -21.67
C GLU A 198 -4.49 -1.55 -23.09
N GLY A 199 -5.37 -0.58 -23.32
CA GLY A 199 -5.73 -0.19 -24.67
C GLY A 199 -4.52 0.42 -25.39
N ARG A 200 -4.70 0.90 -26.63
CA ARG A 200 -3.63 1.58 -27.38
C ARG A 200 -3.14 2.89 -26.72
N GLU A 201 -3.80 3.35 -25.67
CA GLU A 201 -3.52 4.60 -24.97
C GLU A 201 -2.74 4.32 -23.69
N VAL A 202 -1.47 4.74 -23.73
CA VAL A 202 -0.55 4.68 -22.61
C VAL A 202 -0.74 5.93 -21.75
N ALA A 203 -0.69 5.80 -20.42
CA ALA A 203 -0.80 6.93 -19.51
C ALA A 203 0.26 8.01 -19.84
N PHE A 204 -0.09 9.28 -19.67
CA PHE A 204 0.76 10.41 -20.06
C PHE A 204 2.10 10.48 -19.29
N THR A 205 2.20 9.74 -18.18
CA THR A 205 3.38 9.57 -17.32
C THR A 205 4.39 8.55 -17.82
N VAL A 206 4.04 7.73 -18.80
CA VAL A 206 4.87 6.61 -19.25
C VAL A 206 5.73 7.02 -20.45
N GLY A 207 6.95 6.47 -20.49
CA GLY A 207 7.92 6.69 -21.56
C GLY A 207 8.88 7.83 -21.25
N ALA A 208 9.92 7.98 -22.09
CA ALA A 208 11.05 8.85 -21.80
C ALA A 208 10.67 10.32 -21.53
N GLU A 209 9.64 10.84 -22.22
CA GLU A 209 9.13 12.20 -21.98
C GLU A 209 8.39 12.30 -20.64
N GLY A 210 7.52 11.33 -20.33
CA GLY A 210 6.83 11.24 -19.05
C GLY A 210 7.80 11.13 -17.88
N ASP A 211 8.81 10.26 -18.00
CA ASP A 211 9.88 10.10 -17.01
C ASP A 211 10.67 11.39 -16.80
N ALA A 212 11.09 12.06 -17.89
CA ALA A 212 11.82 13.31 -17.81
C ALA A 212 11.00 14.42 -17.12
N ARG A 213 9.70 14.50 -17.44
CA ARG A 213 8.77 15.44 -16.81
C ARG A 213 8.58 15.13 -15.34
N ASN A 214 8.35 13.88 -14.98
CA ASN A 214 8.15 13.46 -13.60
C ASN A 214 9.38 13.78 -12.74
N TRP A 215 10.58 13.47 -13.24
CA TRP A 215 11.82 13.82 -12.55
C TRP A 215 12.04 15.32 -12.43
N TYR A 216 11.64 16.10 -13.43
CA TYR A 216 11.70 17.56 -13.36
C TYR A 216 10.84 18.10 -12.20
N TYR A 217 9.57 17.69 -12.10
CA TYR A 217 8.68 18.19 -11.04
C TYR A 217 9.03 17.63 -9.65
N THR A 218 9.45 16.37 -9.55
CA THR A 218 9.94 15.81 -8.28
C THR A 218 11.18 16.57 -7.77
N ALA A 219 12.10 16.97 -8.65
CA ALA A 219 13.25 17.79 -8.26
C ALA A 219 12.86 19.20 -7.79
N ILE A 220 11.74 19.76 -8.28
CA ILE A 220 11.19 21.01 -7.74
C ILE A 220 10.58 20.77 -6.36
N ALA A 221 9.84 19.67 -6.18
CA ALA A 221 9.27 19.30 -4.89
C ALA A 221 10.36 19.13 -3.81
N GLU A 222 11.50 18.51 -4.14
CA GLU A 222 12.65 18.40 -3.21
C GLU A 222 13.20 19.78 -2.80
N LYS A 223 13.27 20.74 -3.73
CA LYS A 223 13.69 22.12 -3.42
C LYS A 223 12.70 22.85 -2.52
N TYR A 224 11.40 22.66 -2.74
CA TYR A 224 10.37 23.21 -1.85
C TYR A 224 10.46 22.60 -0.46
N LEU A 225 10.59 21.27 -0.38
CA LEU A 225 10.79 20.57 0.88
C LEU A 225 12.01 21.10 1.64
N GLU A 226 13.15 21.24 0.97
CA GLU A 226 14.36 21.80 1.58
C GLU A 226 14.12 23.22 2.12
N GLY A 227 13.40 24.07 1.37
CA GLY A 227 12.99 25.40 1.82
C GLY A 227 12.10 25.37 3.06
N ILE A 228 11.08 24.51 3.06
CA ILE A 228 10.14 24.32 4.18
C ILE A 228 10.88 23.85 5.43
N VAL A 229 11.70 22.79 5.32
CA VAL A 229 12.47 22.23 6.44
C VAL A 229 13.43 23.26 7.03
N ARG A 230 14.08 24.09 6.20
CA ARG A 230 14.96 25.17 6.67
C ARG A 230 14.22 26.27 7.44
N ARG A 231 12.97 26.57 7.08
CA ARG A 231 12.17 27.59 7.77
C ARG A 231 11.64 27.10 9.11
N THR A 232 11.42 25.80 9.28
CA THR A 232 10.89 25.17 10.52
C THR A 232 9.53 25.72 10.97
N GLU A 233 8.78 26.37 10.07
CA GLU A 233 7.47 26.93 10.36
C GLU A 233 6.37 25.91 10.02
N PRO A 234 5.48 25.55 10.97
CA PRO A 234 4.37 24.65 10.71
C PRO A 234 3.45 25.18 9.61
N ASN A 235 3.12 24.34 8.63
CA ASN A 235 2.27 24.69 7.50
C ASN A 235 0.99 23.82 7.39
N GLY A 236 0.75 22.96 8.39
CA GLY A 236 -0.42 22.08 8.45
C GLY A 236 -0.33 20.79 7.62
N TYR A 237 0.71 20.63 6.79
CA TYR A 237 0.90 19.46 5.94
C TYR A 237 2.23 18.73 6.19
N THR A 238 3.33 19.48 6.14
CA THR A 238 4.68 18.96 6.29
C THR A 238 4.96 18.60 7.73
N ASP A 239 5.38 17.36 7.97
CA ASP A 239 5.83 16.93 9.29
C ASP A 239 7.25 17.45 9.56
N LEU A 240 7.40 18.39 10.48
CA LEU A 240 8.70 19.00 10.80
C LEU A 240 9.38 18.37 12.03
N GLU A 241 8.70 17.47 12.74
CA GLU A 241 9.28 16.84 13.92
C GLU A 241 10.43 15.91 13.53
N PRO A 242 11.47 15.76 14.37
CA PRO A 242 12.50 14.74 14.16
C PRO A 242 11.87 13.34 14.23
N LYS A 243 12.20 12.50 13.26
CA LYS A 243 11.74 11.11 13.19
C LYS A 243 12.79 10.19 13.79
N GLU A 244 12.33 9.22 14.58
CA GLU A 244 13.15 8.07 14.94
C GLU A 244 13.30 7.15 13.73
N GLU A 245 14.33 6.30 13.75
CA GLU A 245 14.49 5.29 12.72
C GLU A 245 13.39 4.24 12.88
N GLU A 246 12.33 4.37 12.09
CA GLU A 246 11.22 3.43 12.08
C GLU A 246 11.63 2.11 11.42
N GLU A 247 11.20 1.01 12.05
CA GLU A 247 11.26 -0.33 11.46
C GLU A 247 10.51 -0.35 10.13
N LEU A 248 11.13 -0.92 9.09
CA LEU A 248 10.52 -1.06 7.78
C LEU A 248 9.48 -2.18 7.80
N ILE A 249 8.22 -1.80 8.01
CA ILE A 249 7.09 -2.72 7.94
C ILE A 249 6.47 -2.66 6.55
N THR A 250 6.48 -3.79 5.85
CA THR A 250 5.73 -3.95 4.59
C THR A 250 4.34 -4.46 4.90
N ARG A 251 3.33 -3.91 4.25
CA ARG A 251 1.93 -4.28 4.44
C ARG A 251 1.28 -4.70 3.13
N SER A 252 0.28 -5.56 3.22
CA SER A 252 -0.56 -5.92 2.08
C SER A 252 -1.96 -6.32 2.56
N PRO A 253 -3.04 -5.79 1.96
CA PRO A 253 -4.38 -6.26 2.24
C PRO A 253 -4.50 -7.77 2.00
N GLY A 254 -5.21 -8.46 2.89
CA GLY A 254 -5.58 -9.85 2.72
C GLY A 254 -7.09 -10.03 2.72
N VAL A 255 -7.54 -11.26 2.46
CA VAL A 255 -8.95 -11.62 2.68
C VAL A 255 -9.27 -11.40 4.16
N ASP A 256 -10.21 -10.49 4.44
CA ASP A 256 -10.70 -10.13 5.77
C ASP A 256 -9.68 -9.50 6.75
N GLY A 257 -8.55 -8.98 6.26
CA GLY A 257 -7.58 -8.36 7.16
C GLY A 257 -6.39 -7.70 6.47
N LEU A 258 -5.31 -7.53 7.22
CA LEU A 258 -4.09 -6.86 6.78
C LEU A 258 -2.87 -7.69 7.18
N TRP A 259 -2.10 -8.10 6.18
CA TRP A 259 -0.78 -8.68 6.39
C TRP A 259 0.25 -7.59 6.67
N SER A 260 1.16 -7.87 7.58
CA SER A 260 2.33 -7.03 7.87
C SER A 260 3.57 -7.90 8.09
N THR A 261 4.74 -7.39 7.74
CA THR A 261 6.01 -8.07 7.98
C THR A 261 7.15 -7.08 8.17
N ASN A 262 8.11 -7.41 9.02
CA ASN A 262 9.41 -6.71 9.09
C ASN A 262 10.51 -7.44 8.29
N VAL A 263 10.16 -8.53 7.60
CA VAL A 263 11.09 -9.24 6.73
C VAL A 263 11.51 -8.29 5.59
N PRO A 264 12.82 -8.10 5.37
CA PRO A 264 13.31 -7.21 4.32
C PRO A 264 12.83 -7.63 2.93
N MET A 265 12.14 -6.73 2.25
CA MET A 265 11.71 -6.93 0.87
C MET A 265 12.82 -6.71 -0.15
N LEU A 266 13.95 -6.11 0.26
CA LEU A 266 15.11 -5.84 -0.59
C LEU A 266 16.40 -6.19 0.15
N PRO A 267 17.47 -6.60 -0.56
CA PRO A 267 18.78 -6.80 0.02
C PRO A 267 19.38 -5.54 0.64
N GLN A 268 20.15 -5.67 1.72
CA GLN A 268 20.74 -4.54 2.44
C GLN A 268 21.67 -3.68 1.57
N ASN A 269 22.43 -4.31 0.66
CA ASN A 269 23.34 -3.61 -0.26
C ASN A 269 22.60 -2.63 -1.19
N VAL A 270 21.32 -2.85 -1.47
CA VAL A 270 20.49 -1.93 -2.24
C VAL A 270 20.32 -0.61 -1.49
N PHE A 271 20.01 -0.67 -0.19
CA PHE A 271 19.88 0.55 0.62
C PHE A 271 21.22 1.27 0.82
N GLU A 272 22.30 0.50 0.99
CA GLU A 272 23.65 1.04 1.14
C GLU A 272 24.14 1.78 -0.12
N ALA A 273 23.82 1.27 -1.31
CA ALA A 273 24.21 1.89 -2.58
C ALA A 273 23.67 3.32 -2.73
N GLY A 274 22.48 3.60 -2.20
CA GLY A 274 21.84 4.92 -2.24
C GLY A 274 22.15 5.82 -1.05
N ARG A 275 23.01 5.40 -0.10
CA ARG A 275 23.26 6.15 1.16
C ARG A 275 23.82 7.56 0.93
N ASN A 276 24.60 7.72 -0.14
CA ASN A 276 25.26 9.00 -0.48
C ASN A 276 24.53 9.77 -1.60
N ALA A 277 23.30 9.37 -1.93
CA ALA A 277 22.51 10.08 -2.93
C ALA A 277 22.21 11.51 -2.45
N THR A 278 22.20 12.46 -3.39
CA THR A 278 21.92 13.88 -3.10
C THR A 278 20.49 14.27 -3.41
N ASP A 279 19.78 13.45 -4.18
CA ASP A 279 18.40 13.65 -4.61
C ASP A 279 17.73 12.28 -4.85
N LEU A 280 16.40 12.29 -4.96
CA LEU A 280 15.60 11.08 -5.17
C LEU A 280 15.96 10.33 -6.47
N ARG A 281 16.40 11.05 -7.50
CA ARG A 281 16.78 10.47 -8.79
C ARG A 281 18.07 9.66 -8.70
N SER A 282 19.11 10.24 -8.10
CA SER A 282 20.38 9.56 -7.86
C SER A 282 20.22 8.39 -6.89
N ALA A 283 19.31 8.51 -5.91
CA ALA A 283 18.93 7.39 -5.05
C ALA A 283 18.29 6.26 -5.88
N ASP A 284 17.25 6.53 -6.68
CA ASP A 284 16.63 5.50 -7.55
C ASP A 284 17.67 4.84 -8.46
N MET A 285 18.47 5.63 -9.18
CA MET A 285 19.45 5.11 -10.14
C MET A 285 20.50 4.20 -9.48
N THR A 286 21.06 4.61 -8.34
CA THR A 286 22.09 3.83 -7.65
C THR A 286 21.52 2.55 -7.04
N ARG A 287 20.36 2.63 -6.40
CA ARG A 287 19.70 1.46 -5.80
C ARG A 287 19.18 0.48 -6.85
N ARG A 288 18.59 0.97 -7.93
CA ARG A 288 18.13 0.15 -9.06
C ARG A 288 19.31 -0.56 -9.73
N SER A 289 20.43 0.13 -9.90
CA SER A 289 21.67 -0.48 -10.41
C SER A 289 22.19 -1.57 -9.47
N ALA A 290 22.17 -1.34 -8.15
CA ALA A 290 22.60 -2.33 -7.15
C ALA A 290 21.66 -3.54 -7.03
N LEU A 291 20.36 -3.34 -7.25
CA LEU A 291 19.35 -4.41 -7.29
C LEU A 291 19.48 -5.25 -8.57
N GLY A 292 19.65 -4.59 -9.72
CA GLY A 292 19.68 -5.26 -11.02
C GLY A 292 18.30 -5.75 -11.48
N GLU A 293 18.19 -6.01 -12.79
CA GLU A 293 16.92 -6.34 -13.45
C GLU A 293 16.35 -7.70 -13.02
N VAL A 294 17.22 -8.67 -12.71
CA VAL A 294 16.80 -10.03 -12.30
C VAL A 294 16.08 -9.96 -10.95
N ASP A 295 16.67 -9.31 -9.96
CA ASP A 295 16.09 -9.22 -8.62
C ASP A 295 14.89 -8.26 -8.60
N ALA A 296 14.89 -7.20 -9.43
CA ALA A 296 13.71 -6.36 -9.61
C ALA A 296 12.51 -7.14 -10.18
N LYS A 297 12.74 -8.00 -11.20
CA LYS A 297 11.70 -8.88 -11.73
C LYS A 297 11.25 -9.90 -10.68
N TYR A 298 12.20 -10.48 -9.94
CA TYR A 298 11.92 -11.42 -8.87
C TYR A 298 11.03 -10.80 -7.79
N TYR A 299 11.34 -9.57 -7.35
CA TYR A 299 10.53 -8.80 -6.42
C TYR A 299 9.08 -8.66 -6.88
N ILE A 300 8.88 -8.28 -8.14
CA ILE A 300 7.55 -8.06 -8.71
C ILE A 300 6.74 -9.37 -8.75
N GLN A 301 7.39 -10.46 -9.14
CA GLN A 301 6.76 -11.79 -9.23
C GLN A 301 6.43 -12.39 -7.87
N HIS A 302 7.27 -12.10 -6.87
CA HIS A 302 7.22 -12.69 -5.53
C HIS A 302 6.96 -11.68 -4.41
N SER A 303 6.22 -10.62 -4.73
CA SER A 303 5.92 -9.51 -3.81
C SER A 303 5.14 -9.96 -2.57
N PHE A 304 5.10 -9.13 -1.53
CA PHE A 304 4.38 -9.46 -0.30
C PHE A 304 2.87 -9.68 -0.50
N ALA A 305 2.28 -9.06 -1.52
CA ALA A 305 0.88 -9.28 -1.88
C ALA A 305 0.55 -10.72 -2.32
N CYS A 306 1.55 -11.54 -2.68
CA CYS A 306 1.31 -12.97 -2.94
C CYS A 306 0.89 -13.74 -1.68
N LEU A 307 1.28 -13.26 -0.48
CA LEU A 307 0.98 -13.97 0.76
C LEU A 307 -0.53 -14.06 1.04
N GLY A 308 -1.26 -13.01 0.68
CA GLY A 308 -2.68 -12.83 1.01
C GLY A 308 -3.64 -12.98 -0.17
N ASP A 309 -3.16 -13.30 -1.38
CA ASP A 309 -4.02 -13.35 -2.57
C ASP A 309 -4.80 -14.67 -2.72
N GLY A 310 -4.49 -15.68 -1.89
CA GLY A 310 -5.18 -16.97 -1.87
C GLY A 310 -4.93 -17.85 -3.10
N LEU A 311 -3.95 -17.50 -3.94
CA LEU A 311 -3.66 -18.23 -5.16
C LEU A 311 -2.54 -19.27 -4.91
N PRO A 312 -2.75 -20.56 -5.17
CA PRO A 312 -1.76 -21.60 -4.85
C PRO A 312 -0.50 -21.56 -5.73
N HIS A 313 -0.48 -20.71 -6.76
CA HIS A 313 0.61 -20.58 -7.73
C HIS A 313 1.42 -19.29 -7.55
N THR A 314 1.05 -18.45 -6.60
CA THR A 314 1.76 -17.22 -6.24
C THR A 314 2.54 -17.50 -4.97
N VAL A 315 3.70 -16.84 -4.80
CA VAL A 315 4.57 -17.08 -3.65
C VAL A 315 5.26 -15.79 -3.28
N PHE A 316 5.08 -15.32 -2.06
CA PHE A 316 5.90 -14.26 -1.48
C PHE A 316 7.29 -14.84 -1.22
N LYS A 317 8.35 -14.17 -1.70
CA LYS A 317 9.72 -14.57 -1.42
C LYS A 317 10.56 -13.40 -0.95
N SER A 318 11.28 -13.61 0.16
CA SER A 318 12.29 -12.65 0.61
C SER A 318 13.60 -12.89 -0.13
N PRO A 319 14.23 -11.87 -0.74
CA PRO A 319 15.49 -12.04 -1.43
C PRO A 319 16.66 -12.38 -0.47
N ALA A 320 16.55 -11.99 0.81
CA ALA A 320 17.65 -12.06 1.77
C ALA A 320 17.53 -13.19 2.80
N GLY A 321 16.54 -14.08 2.66
CA GLY A 321 16.25 -15.02 3.76
C GLY A 321 15.35 -14.39 4.81
N CYS A 322 15.06 -15.14 5.88
CA CYS A 322 14.53 -14.60 7.12
C CYS A 322 15.55 -14.82 8.22
N GLN A 323 15.49 -13.96 9.23
CA GLN A 323 16.35 -14.02 10.41
C GLN A 323 15.51 -14.25 11.65
N GLU A 324 16.14 -14.82 12.68
CA GLU A 324 15.53 -14.96 13.99
C GLU A 324 14.97 -13.61 14.48
N GLY A 325 13.74 -13.63 15.01
CA GLY A 325 13.05 -12.44 15.50
C GLY A 325 12.31 -11.62 14.44
N GLN A 326 12.51 -11.91 13.15
CA GLN A 326 11.60 -11.40 12.12
C GLN A 326 10.23 -12.06 12.23
N TRP A 327 9.21 -11.43 11.69
CA TRP A 327 7.83 -11.86 11.88
C TRP A 327 6.94 -11.55 10.68
N LEU A 328 5.90 -12.36 10.53
CA LEU A 328 4.72 -12.06 9.72
C LEU A 328 3.53 -11.95 10.68
N SER A 329 2.66 -10.98 10.46
CA SER A 329 1.43 -10.84 11.25
C SER A 329 0.22 -10.61 10.37
N PHE A 330 -0.90 -11.12 10.84
CA PHE A 330 -2.22 -10.87 10.30
C PHE A 330 -3.06 -10.09 11.32
N ASP A 331 -3.50 -8.90 10.92
CA ASP A 331 -4.45 -8.10 11.66
C ASP A 331 -5.85 -8.32 11.09
N PHE A 332 -6.77 -8.82 11.90
CA PHE A 332 -8.17 -9.04 11.52
C PHE A 332 -8.93 -7.72 11.29
N LEU A 333 -8.36 -6.59 11.71
CA LEU A 333 -8.99 -5.27 11.67
C LEU A 333 -10.36 -5.25 12.38
N GLU A 334 -10.52 -6.14 13.35
CA GLU A 334 -11.62 -6.22 14.28
C GLU A 334 -11.22 -7.08 15.49
N LYS A 335 -12.01 -7.01 16.56
CA LYS A 335 -11.79 -7.88 17.72
C LYS A 335 -12.36 -9.26 17.41
N VAL A 336 -11.53 -10.28 17.56
CA VAL A 336 -11.90 -11.69 17.44
C VAL A 336 -11.86 -12.30 18.84
N GLU A 337 -12.90 -13.07 19.18
CA GLU A 337 -12.98 -13.82 20.42
C GLU A 337 -13.03 -15.32 20.11
N THR A 338 -11.99 -16.06 20.49
CA THR A 338 -11.96 -17.52 20.32
C THR A 338 -10.97 -18.16 21.29
N PRO A 339 -11.21 -19.41 21.74
CA PRO A 339 -10.21 -20.19 22.45
C PRO A 339 -9.16 -20.84 21.51
N ARG A 340 -9.43 -20.90 20.20
CA ARG A 340 -8.62 -21.66 19.24
C ARG A 340 -8.42 -20.91 17.93
N LEU A 341 -7.18 -20.95 17.45
CA LEU A 341 -6.80 -20.40 16.15
C LEU A 341 -6.17 -21.49 15.30
N GLU A 342 -6.44 -21.45 14.02
CA GLU A 342 -5.76 -22.25 13.01
C GLU A 342 -5.01 -21.30 12.08
N VAL A 343 -3.71 -21.54 11.94
CA VAL A 343 -2.87 -20.84 10.96
C VAL A 343 -2.44 -21.88 9.93
N GLU A 344 -2.92 -21.71 8.71
CA GLU A 344 -2.58 -22.54 7.57
C GLU A 344 -1.53 -21.80 6.73
N TRP A 345 -0.32 -22.33 6.68
CA TRP A 345 0.74 -21.87 5.79
C TRP A 345 0.84 -22.77 4.58
N VAL A 346 1.00 -22.18 3.42
CA VAL A 346 1.41 -22.86 2.20
C VAL A 346 2.82 -22.38 1.91
N VAL A 347 3.82 -23.24 1.99
CA VAL A 347 5.25 -22.87 1.98
C VAL A 347 6.04 -23.71 0.98
N GLU A 348 7.19 -23.22 0.55
CA GLU A 348 8.13 -24.07 -0.19
C GLU A 348 8.69 -25.18 0.73
N PRO A 349 8.94 -26.40 0.23
CA PRO A 349 9.43 -27.51 1.06
C PRO A 349 10.68 -27.18 1.86
N GLU A 350 11.56 -26.37 1.28
CA GLU A 350 12.82 -25.96 1.88
C GLU A 350 12.64 -25.07 3.12
N PHE A 351 11.43 -24.52 3.34
CA PHE A 351 11.06 -23.67 4.46
C PHE A 351 10.11 -24.35 5.47
N ALA A 352 9.71 -25.60 5.20
CA ALA A 352 8.71 -26.26 6.02
C ALA A 352 9.15 -26.46 7.48
N GLU A 353 10.44 -26.76 7.70
CA GLU A 353 10.99 -26.92 9.05
C GLU A 353 11.00 -25.59 9.83
N GLU A 354 11.40 -24.49 9.19
CA GLU A 354 11.40 -23.16 9.79
C GLU A 354 9.98 -22.67 10.10
N ALA A 355 9.02 -22.91 9.21
CA ALA A 355 7.62 -22.58 9.42
C ALA A 355 6.99 -23.39 10.57
N GLN A 356 7.36 -24.67 10.72
CA GLN A 356 6.97 -25.49 11.88
C GLN A 356 7.59 -24.99 13.19
N GLY A 357 8.78 -24.41 13.13
CA GLY A 357 9.50 -23.85 14.28
C GLY A 357 9.08 -22.45 14.71
N MET A 358 8.10 -21.82 14.05
CA MET A 358 7.66 -20.47 14.37
C MET A 358 6.99 -20.38 15.75
N VAL A 359 7.22 -19.26 16.43
CA VAL A 359 6.53 -18.91 17.68
C VAL A 359 5.34 -18.02 17.35
N TYR A 360 4.17 -18.35 17.87
CA TYR A 360 2.96 -17.60 17.62
C TYR A 360 2.58 -16.73 18.82
N GLN A 361 2.17 -15.51 18.53
CA GLN A 361 1.68 -14.55 19.53
C GLN A 361 0.38 -13.93 19.07
N VAL A 362 -0.47 -13.57 20.04
CA VAL A 362 -1.68 -12.75 19.81
C VAL A 362 -1.55 -11.42 20.53
N LEU A 363 -2.09 -10.35 19.95
CA LEU A 363 -2.14 -9.03 20.58
C LEU A 363 -3.48 -8.84 21.30
N GLU A 364 -3.45 -8.93 22.62
CA GLU A 364 -4.58 -8.71 23.54
C GLU A 364 -4.31 -7.44 24.36
N ASP A 365 -5.20 -6.44 24.26
CA ASP A 365 -5.10 -5.16 25.01
C ASP A 365 -3.68 -4.54 25.03
N GLN A 366 -3.06 -4.44 23.85
CA GLN A 366 -1.70 -3.91 23.64
C GLN A 366 -0.55 -4.77 24.21
N THR A 367 -0.84 -6.00 24.64
CA THR A 367 0.15 -6.94 25.16
C THR A 367 0.24 -8.16 24.25
N TRP A 368 1.46 -8.56 23.89
CA TRP A 368 1.71 -9.78 23.15
C TRP A 368 1.69 -10.99 24.09
N ILE A 369 0.89 -12.00 23.73
CA ILE A 369 0.72 -13.22 24.51
C ILE A 369 1.08 -14.41 23.62
N ASN A 370 1.94 -15.29 24.12
CA ASN A 370 2.32 -16.49 23.39
C ASN A 370 1.12 -17.45 23.27
N ALA A 371 0.87 -17.92 22.05
CA ALA A 371 -0.10 -18.98 21.79
C ALA A 371 0.58 -20.34 21.89
N VAL A 372 -0.10 -21.34 22.46
CA VAL A 372 0.46 -22.68 22.62
C VAL A 372 0.19 -23.49 21.35
N VAL A 373 1.25 -23.87 20.63
CA VAL A 373 1.15 -24.79 19.50
C VAL A 373 0.74 -26.18 20.03
N LYS A 374 -0.46 -26.64 19.68
CA LYS A 374 -0.93 -27.99 20.04
C LYS A 374 -0.51 -29.04 19.04
N GLU A 375 -0.61 -28.68 17.77
CA GLU A 375 -0.43 -29.57 16.65
C GLU A 375 0.06 -28.74 15.47
N SER A 376 1.08 -29.24 14.78
CA SER A 376 1.48 -28.75 13.47
C SER A 376 1.54 -29.95 12.54
N THR A 377 0.62 -30.02 11.58
CA THR A 377 0.50 -31.16 10.66
C THR A 377 0.97 -30.78 9.27
N HIS A 378 1.74 -31.67 8.66
CA HIS A 378 2.05 -31.67 7.25
C HIS A 378 0.97 -32.42 6.48
N ASP A 379 0.32 -31.76 5.51
CA ASP A 379 -0.62 -32.45 4.62
C ASP A 379 0.14 -33.10 3.45
N GLU A 380 0.45 -34.39 3.59
CA GLU A 380 1.15 -35.18 2.55
C GLU A 380 0.23 -35.63 1.40
N SER A 381 -1.07 -35.29 1.45
CA SER A 381 -2.06 -35.79 0.48
C SER A 381 -2.11 -35.03 -0.85
N GLU A 382 -1.45 -33.87 -0.93
CA GLU A 382 -1.34 -33.05 -2.16
C GLU A 382 0.06 -33.16 -2.79
N SER A 383 0.13 -33.17 -4.13
CA SER A 383 1.32 -33.40 -4.98
C SER A 383 2.49 -32.42 -4.70
N PRO A 384 3.73 -32.67 -5.18
CA PRO A 384 4.93 -32.07 -4.61
C PRO A 384 5.01 -30.59 -4.96
N ASN A 385 4.87 -29.76 -3.93
CA ASN A 385 5.11 -28.32 -3.90
C ASN A 385 3.94 -27.47 -4.42
N PRO A 386 3.45 -26.51 -3.61
CA PRO A 386 3.93 -26.14 -2.27
C PRO A 386 3.42 -27.05 -1.13
N VAL A 387 4.12 -27.03 0.01
CA VAL A 387 3.83 -27.79 1.24
C VAL A 387 2.80 -27.06 2.09
N LYS A 388 1.75 -27.74 2.52
CA LYS A 388 0.74 -27.20 3.42
C LYS A 388 1.03 -27.59 4.88
N LEU A 389 1.14 -26.57 5.74
CA LEU A 389 1.33 -26.69 7.17
C LEU A 389 0.14 -26.09 7.91
N VAL A 390 -0.54 -26.90 8.70
CA VAL A 390 -1.65 -26.43 9.54
C VAL A 390 -1.19 -26.42 10.99
N THR A 391 -1.12 -25.23 11.58
CA THR A 391 -0.75 -25.04 12.98
C THR A 391 -1.97 -24.67 13.81
N LYS A 392 -2.35 -25.55 14.74
CA LYS A 392 -3.44 -25.33 15.68
C LYS A 392 -2.88 -24.71 16.96
N LEU A 393 -3.39 -23.54 17.30
CA LEU A 393 -3.00 -22.75 18.45
C LEU A 393 -4.11 -22.82 19.50
N ASP A 394 -3.73 -23.14 20.73
CA ASP A 394 -4.59 -23.04 21.92
C ASP A 394 -4.22 -21.79 22.70
N LEU A 395 -5.24 -21.00 23.02
CA LEU A 395 -5.13 -19.77 23.81
C LEU A 395 -5.43 -20.00 25.30
N GLU A 396 -5.59 -21.27 25.71
CA GLU A 396 -5.92 -21.80 27.04
C GLU A 396 -7.34 -21.45 27.53
N SER A 397 -7.86 -20.32 27.10
CA SER A 397 -9.21 -19.81 27.35
C SER A 397 -9.64 -18.92 26.19
N PRO A 398 -10.94 -18.64 26.01
CA PRO A 398 -11.39 -17.62 25.06
C PRO A 398 -10.66 -16.30 25.31
N ARG A 399 -9.94 -15.80 24.31
CA ARG A 399 -9.23 -14.51 24.36
C ARG A 399 -9.80 -13.58 23.31
N THR A 400 -9.82 -12.29 23.63
CA THR A 400 -10.17 -11.23 22.68
C THR A 400 -8.90 -10.57 22.16
N PHE A 401 -8.59 -10.76 20.89
CA PHE A 401 -7.39 -10.19 20.25
C PHE A 401 -7.74 -9.61 18.88
N LYS A 402 -6.77 -8.92 18.25
CA LYS A 402 -6.92 -8.38 16.89
C LYS A 402 -5.84 -8.83 15.91
N ILE A 403 -4.65 -9.15 16.44
CA ILE A 403 -3.49 -9.48 15.61
C ILE A 403 -2.95 -10.83 16.04
N VAL A 404 -2.63 -11.67 15.06
CA VAL A 404 -1.83 -12.87 15.23
C VAL A 404 -0.49 -12.63 14.56
N ARG A 405 0.61 -12.97 15.24
CA ARG A 405 1.97 -12.82 14.76
C ARG A 405 2.69 -14.17 14.82
N ALA A 406 3.32 -14.56 13.72
CA ALA A 406 4.24 -15.67 13.66
C ALA A 406 5.67 -15.13 13.59
N ILE A 407 6.51 -15.53 14.55
CA ILE A 407 7.89 -15.07 14.72
C ILE A 407 8.82 -16.21 14.32
N ILE A 408 9.80 -15.88 13.50
CA ILE A 408 10.84 -16.82 13.09
C ILE A 408 11.72 -17.16 14.30
N GLY A 409 11.79 -18.45 14.65
CA GLY A 409 12.44 -18.95 15.87
C GLY A 409 13.97 -19.09 15.78
N PRO A 410 14.64 -19.39 16.91
CA PRO A 410 16.10 -19.52 16.96
C PRO A 410 16.63 -20.67 16.10
N GLY A 411 17.75 -20.42 15.41
CA GLY A 411 18.35 -21.35 14.45
C GLY A 411 17.92 -21.13 12.99
N SER A 412 16.97 -20.22 12.75
CA SER A 412 16.65 -19.71 11.42
C SER A 412 17.74 -18.74 10.95
N GLY A 413 18.66 -19.24 10.14
CA GLY A 413 19.76 -18.46 9.59
C GLY A 413 20.32 -19.23 8.43
N SER A 414 19.49 -19.46 7.41
CA SER A 414 19.94 -20.23 6.28
C SER A 414 20.93 -19.39 5.47
N GLU A 415 22.11 -19.93 5.18
CA GLU A 415 22.94 -19.53 4.03
C GLU A 415 22.23 -19.78 2.68
N ARG A 416 20.93 -20.10 2.69
CA ARG A 416 20.14 -20.47 1.51
C ARG A 416 19.61 -19.21 0.80
N PRO A 417 19.62 -19.21 -0.54
CA PRO A 417 19.09 -18.11 -1.34
C PRO A 417 17.55 -18.12 -1.29
N ALA A 418 16.97 -17.13 -0.61
CA ALA A 418 15.53 -16.85 -0.49
C ALA A 418 14.65 -17.95 0.16
N TRP A 419 13.58 -17.55 0.86
CA TRP A 419 12.51 -18.44 1.33
C TRP A 419 11.18 -17.95 0.77
N GLY A 420 10.23 -18.88 0.60
CA GLY A 420 8.95 -18.62 -0.03
C GLY A 420 7.74 -19.08 0.77
N VAL A 421 6.74 -18.20 0.89
CA VAL A 421 5.40 -18.51 1.40
C VAL A 421 4.39 -18.30 0.28
N ALA A 422 3.76 -19.38 -0.14
CA ALA A 422 2.73 -19.41 -1.19
C ALA A 422 1.39 -18.83 -0.73
N GLY A 423 1.09 -18.91 0.57
CA GLY A 423 -0.11 -18.31 1.11
C GLY A 423 -0.22 -18.53 2.60
N CYS A 424 -1.05 -17.72 3.24
CA CYS A 424 -1.45 -17.98 4.61
C CYS A 424 -2.93 -17.69 4.82
N VAL A 425 -3.61 -18.60 5.51
CA VAL A 425 -5.00 -18.42 5.94
C VAL A 425 -5.03 -18.52 7.45
N VAL A 426 -5.55 -17.49 8.11
CA VAL A 426 -5.78 -17.51 9.55
C VAL A 426 -7.27 -17.67 9.79
N ARG A 427 -7.66 -18.75 10.48
CA ARG A 427 -9.06 -19.01 10.85
C ARG A 427 -9.22 -19.02 12.36
N ALA A 428 -10.17 -18.24 12.85
CA ALA A 428 -10.69 -18.42 14.20
C ALA A 428 -11.73 -19.55 14.16
N ALA A 429 -11.48 -20.62 14.90
CA ALA A 429 -12.44 -21.71 15.00
C ALA A 429 -13.48 -21.37 16.08
N PRO A 430 -14.79 -21.33 15.76
CA PRO A 430 -15.81 -21.33 16.81
C PRO A 430 -15.80 -22.67 17.56
N GLU A 431 -16.26 -22.67 18.82
CA GLU A 431 -16.33 -23.87 19.68
C GLU A 431 -17.05 -25.07 19.06
#